data_AF-A0AAW8NW33-F1
#
_entry.id   AF-A0AAW8NW33-F1
#
_cell.length_a   1.000
_cell.length_b   1.000
_cell.length_c   1.000
_cell.angle_alpha   90.00
_cell.angle_beta   90.00
_cell.angle_gamma   90.00
#
_symmetry.space_group_name_H-M   'P 1'
#
loop_
_entity.id
_entity.type
_entity.pdbx_description
1 polymer ?
#
loop_
_entity_poly.entity_id
_entity_poly.type
_entity_poly.pdbx_seq_one_letter_code
_entity_poly.pdbx_strand_id
1 'polypeptide(L)'
;MFKKVVPVFVALLMTACATHGNKIDEQAISKVQKGQTTEAQLINMLGKPTSSGFSSDGTKQLTYSYAQANANPASFIPFVGFLFSGSESESQVLYVVLDKNGKVSDYSYSNSESQTKTGLF
;
A
#
# COMPACT_ATOMS: atom_id res chain seq x y z
N MET A 1 -11.25 -46.12 2.12
CA MET A 1 -11.93 -44.89 1.66
C MET A 1 -11.14 -43.60 1.89
N PHE A 2 -9.87 -43.63 2.33
CA PHE A 2 -9.07 -42.42 2.64
C PHE A 2 -8.28 -41.80 1.46
N LYS A 3 -8.45 -42.29 0.23
CA LYS A 3 -7.66 -41.83 -0.93
C LYS A 3 -8.19 -40.56 -1.61
N LYS A 4 -9.42 -40.12 -1.32
CA LYS A 4 -10.06 -38.96 -1.98
C LYS A 4 -10.05 -37.66 -1.15
N VAL A 5 -9.47 -37.68 0.05
CA VAL A 5 -9.42 -36.51 0.95
C VAL A 5 -8.20 -35.62 0.69
N VAL A 6 -7.17 -36.16 0.03
CA VAL A 6 -5.90 -35.47 -0.26
C VAL A 6 -6.03 -34.26 -1.21
N PRO A 7 -6.80 -34.29 -2.32
CA PRO A 7 -6.83 -33.15 -3.24
C PRO A 7 -7.61 -31.94 -2.70
N VAL A 8 -8.46 -32.12 -1.69
CA VAL A 8 -9.26 -31.03 -1.08
C VAL A 8 -8.41 -30.19 -0.11
N PHE A 9 -7.43 -30.79 0.56
CA PHE A 9 -6.60 -30.10 1.55
C PHE A 9 -5.55 -29.18 0.91
N VAL A 10 -5.07 -29.53 -0.29
CA VAL A 10 -4.06 -28.74 -1.04
C VAL A 10 -4.66 -27.47 -1.65
N ALA A 11 -5.96 -27.42 -1.91
CA ALA A 11 -6.63 -26.24 -2.45
C ALA A 11 -6.82 -25.11 -1.41
N LEU A 12 -6.71 -25.40 -0.10
CA LEU A 12 -6.98 -24.45 0.98
C LEU A 12 -5.78 -23.54 1.34
N LEU A 13 -4.60 -23.77 0.74
CA LEU A 13 -3.36 -23.09 1.12
C LEU A 13 -3.02 -21.87 0.27
N MET A 14 -3.88 -21.44 -0.65
CA MET A 14 -3.69 -20.18 -1.37
C MET A 14 -4.17 -19.00 -0.50
N THR A 15 -3.45 -18.72 0.58
CA THR A 15 -3.61 -17.50 1.37
C THR A 15 -3.11 -16.32 0.54
N ALA A 16 -4.04 -15.61 -0.09
CA ALA A 16 -3.76 -14.38 -0.83
C ALA A 16 -3.51 -13.22 0.14
N CYS A 17 -2.29 -13.15 0.69
CA CYS A 17 -1.81 -11.90 1.27
C CYS A 17 -1.42 -11.00 0.10
N ALA A 18 -2.21 -9.97 -0.14
CA ALA A 18 -2.01 -9.05 -1.26
C ALA A 18 -1.36 -7.77 -0.71
N THR A 19 -0.04 -7.68 -0.88
CA THR A 19 0.71 -6.43 -0.68
C THR A 19 1.03 -5.83 -2.03
N HIS A 20 0.71 -4.56 -2.21
CA HIS A 20 0.92 -3.82 -3.45
C HIS A 20 1.72 -2.54 -3.18
N GLY A 21 2.88 -2.43 -3.82
CA GLY A 21 3.78 -1.27 -3.70
C GLY A 21 4.78 -1.39 -2.55
N ASN A 22 5.58 -0.33 -2.36
CA ASN A 22 6.54 -0.20 -1.26
C ASN A 22 5.95 0.69 -0.16
N LYS A 23 6.10 0.28 1.10
CA LYS A 23 5.68 1.07 2.25
C LYS A 23 6.38 2.43 2.21
N ILE A 24 5.61 3.50 2.36
CA ILE A 24 6.12 4.86 2.30
C ILE A 24 6.70 5.20 3.68
N ASP A 25 7.99 5.50 3.73
CA ASP A 25 8.67 5.89 4.96
C ASP A 25 8.40 7.37 5.27
N GLU A 26 7.64 7.62 6.35
CA GLU A 26 7.30 8.97 6.83
C GLU A 26 8.54 9.78 7.23
N GLN A 27 9.62 9.12 7.66
CA GLN A 27 10.88 9.78 7.97
C GLN A 27 11.57 10.31 6.71
N ALA A 28 11.42 9.59 5.59
CA ALA A 28 11.92 10.04 4.31
C ALA A 28 11.11 11.23 3.78
N ILE A 29 9.78 11.24 3.95
CA ILE A 29 8.93 12.40 3.61
C ILE A 29 9.35 13.64 4.41
N SER A 30 9.62 13.47 5.71
CA SER A 30 10.03 14.57 6.60
C SER A 30 11.37 15.22 6.19
N LYS A 31 12.19 14.51 5.41
CA LYS A 31 13.46 15.02 4.85
C LYS A 31 13.27 15.72 3.50
N VAL A 32 12.08 15.64 2.88
CA VAL A 32 11.80 16.30 1.61
C VAL A 32 11.69 17.81 1.84
N GLN A 33 12.59 18.56 1.22
CA GLN A 33 12.63 20.01 1.29
C GLN A 33 12.14 20.61 -0.03
N LYS A 34 11.04 21.38 0.04
CA LYS A 34 10.49 22.11 -1.11
C LYS A 34 11.56 23.04 -1.70
N GLY A 35 11.70 23.03 -3.02
CA GLY A 35 12.69 23.78 -3.81
C GLY A 35 14.11 23.21 -3.80
N GLN A 36 14.44 22.27 -2.91
CA GLN A 36 15.78 21.70 -2.80
C GLN A 36 15.83 20.25 -3.27
N THR A 37 14.93 19.41 -2.79
CA THR A 37 14.87 18.00 -3.14
C THR A 37 14.56 17.83 -4.62
N THR A 38 15.34 16.98 -5.29
CA THR A 38 15.18 16.65 -6.71
C THR A 38 14.44 15.34 -6.89
N GLU A 39 13.92 15.10 -8.09
CA GLU A 39 13.36 13.80 -8.46
C GLU A 39 14.32 12.63 -8.15
N ALA A 40 15.61 12.77 -8.47
CA ALA A 40 16.59 11.71 -8.24
C ALA A 40 16.79 11.42 -6.73
N GLN A 41 16.79 12.46 -5.89
CA GLN A 41 16.85 12.28 -4.44
C GLN A 41 15.59 11.60 -3.91
N LEU A 42 14.42 12.01 -4.39
CA LEU A 42 13.14 11.36 -4.07
C LEU A 42 13.15 9.89 -4.43
N ILE A 43 13.64 9.54 -5.63
CA ILE A 43 13.71 8.14 -6.06
C ILE A 43 14.69 7.34 -5.20
N ASN A 44 15.81 7.93 -4.79
CA ASN A 44 16.75 7.27 -3.88
C ASN A 44 16.18 7.10 -2.46
N MET A 45 15.32 8.01 -2.01
CA MET A 45 14.76 7.99 -0.66
C MET A 45 13.50 7.13 -0.54
N LEU A 46 12.60 7.19 -1.54
CA LEU A 46 11.28 6.55 -1.52
C LEU A 46 11.16 5.40 -2.53
N GLY A 47 12.13 5.23 -3.43
CA GLY A 47 12.05 4.29 -4.54
C GLY A 47 11.36 4.87 -5.77
N LYS A 48 11.03 4.01 -6.74
CA LYS A 48 10.34 4.47 -7.95
C LYS A 48 8.88 4.79 -7.64
N PRO A 49 8.33 5.88 -8.21
CA PRO A 49 6.92 6.20 -8.07
C PRO A 49 6.06 5.13 -8.74
N THR A 50 4.87 4.90 -8.20
CA THR A 50 3.88 3.99 -8.78
C THR A 50 3.40 4.51 -10.14
N SER A 51 3.24 5.83 -10.25
CA SER A 51 2.90 6.51 -11.49
C SER A 51 3.59 7.86 -11.60
N SER A 52 3.87 8.28 -12.83
CA SER A 52 4.41 9.60 -13.13
C SER A 52 3.71 10.19 -14.34
N GLY A 53 3.39 11.48 -14.29
CA GLY A 53 2.75 12.20 -15.38
C GLY A 53 3.15 13.66 -15.40
N PHE A 54 2.69 14.39 -16.42
CA PHE A 54 2.80 15.84 -16.50
C PHE A 54 1.40 16.44 -16.36
N SER A 55 1.28 17.50 -15.54
CA SER A 55 0.07 18.31 -15.47
C SER A 55 0.00 19.25 -16.68
N SER A 56 -1.19 19.76 -16.97
CA SER A 56 -1.43 20.77 -18.03
C SER A 56 -0.57 22.03 -17.87
N ASP A 57 -0.16 22.35 -16.63
CA ASP A 57 0.69 23.49 -16.31
C ASP A 57 2.18 23.26 -16.62
N GLY A 58 2.53 22.05 -17.08
CA GLY A 58 3.90 21.63 -17.39
C GLY A 58 4.73 21.21 -16.18
N THR A 59 4.13 21.07 -15.00
CA THR A 59 4.75 20.47 -13.82
C THR A 59 4.70 18.94 -13.91
N LYS A 60 5.67 18.26 -13.32
CA LYS A 60 5.69 16.79 -13.29
C LYS A 60 5.10 16.30 -11.98
N GLN A 61 4.16 15.38 -12.05
CA GLN A 61 3.51 14.79 -10.88
C GLN A 61 4.00 13.35 -10.71
N LEU A 62 4.42 13.03 -9.50
CA LEU A 62 4.75 11.67 -9.09
C LEU A 62 3.74 11.21 -8.06
N THR A 63 3.23 10.00 -8.25
CA THR A 63 2.31 9.36 -7.32
C THR A 63 2.95 8.11 -6.78
N TYR A 64 3.09 8.05 -5.47
CA TYR A 64 3.47 6.85 -4.74
C TYR A 64 2.24 6.34 -4.03
N SER A 65 1.95 5.05 -4.21
CA SER A 65 0.82 4.41 -3.57
C SER A 65 1.26 3.07 -2.99
N TYR A 66 0.93 2.85 -1.73
CA TYR A 66 1.12 1.62 -1.01
C TYR A 66 -0.23 1.12 -0.52
N ALA A 67 -0.51 -0.16 -0.71
CA ALA A 67 -1.68 -0.80 -0.14
C ALA A 67 -1.27 -2.19 0.38
N GLN A 68 -1.65 -2.49 1.61
CA GLN A 68 -1.43 -3.78 2.22
C GLN A 68 -2.73 -4.24 2.86
N ALA A 69 -3.17 -5.44 2.49
CA ALA A 69 -4.32 -6.08 3.10
C ALA A 69 -3.89 -7.36 3.82
N ASN A 70 -4.07 -7.40 5.15
CA ASN A 70 -3.85 -8.56 5.98
C ASN A 70 -5.21 -9.14 6.39
N ALA A 71 -5.55 -10.31 5.86
CA ALA A 71 -6.74 -11.05 6.28
C ALA A 71 -6.47 -11.76 7.61
N ASN A 72 -7.39 -11.66 8.59
CA ASN A 72 -7.26 -12.41 9.83
C ASN A 72 -7.39 -13.92 9.54
N PRO A 73 -6.38 -14.75 9.88
CA PRO A 73 -6.41 -16.19 9.64
C PRO A 73 -7.59 -16.90 10.35
N ALA A 74 -8.10 -16.35 11.46
CA ALA A 74 -9.27 -16.90 12.15
C ALA A 74 -10.56 -16.85 11.30
N SER A 75 -10.64 -15.93 10.33
CA SER A 75 -11.77 -15.80 9.41
C SER A 75 -11.93 -16.99 8.46
N PHE A 76 -10.88 -17.82 8.30
CA PHE A 76 -10.88 -18.98 7.41
C PHE A 76 -11.34 -20.28 8.09
N ILE A 77 -11.64 -20.26 9.39
CA ILE A 77 -12.12 -21.45 10.12
C ILE A 77 -13.61 -21.69 9.77
N PRO A 78 -14.00 -22.87 9.25
CA PRO A 78 -15.40 -23.19 8.99
C PRO A 78 -16.28 -23.06 10.24
N PHE A 79 -17.54 -22.63 10.06
CA PHE A 79 -18.57 -22.44 11.10
C PHE A 79 -18.35 -21.30 12.11
N VAL A 80 -17.11 -20.94 12.45
CA VAL A 80 -16.80 -19.88 13.44
C VAL A 80 -16.06 -18.68 12.87
N GLY A 81 -15.57 -18.75 11.62
CA GLY A 81 -14.81 -17.68 10.98
C GLY A 81 -15.57 -16.36 10.85
N PHE A 82 -16.91 -16.40 10.77
CA PHE A 82 -17.74 -15.19 10.78
C PHE A 82 -17.66 -14.42 12.12
N LEU A 83 -17.48 -15.12 13.24
CA LEU A 83 -17.44 -14.49 14.57
C LEU A 83 -16.14 -13.72 14.81
N PHE A 84 -15.06 -14.12 14.14
CA PHE A 84 -13.71 -13.53 14.26
C PHE A 84 -13.24 -12.88 12.95
N SER A 85 -14.17 -12.63 12.03
CA SER A 85 -13.89 -12.03 10.74
C SER A 85 -13.34 -10.62 10.93
N GLY A 86 -12.14 -10.39 10.41
CA GLY A 86 -11.48 -9.09 10.49
C GLY A 86 -10.40 -8.96 9.43
N SER A 87 -10.24 -7.76 8.89
CA SER A 87 -9.16 -7.44 7.97
C SER A 87 -8.54 -6.11 8.36
N GLU A 88 -7.22 -6.09 8.38
CA GLU A 88 -6.44 -4.88 8.53
C GLU A 88 -5.96 -4.46 7.15
N SER A 89 -6.39 -3.27 6.73
CA SER A 89 -5.97 -2.69 5.46
C SER A 89 -5.25 -1.37 5.73
N GLU A 90 -3.98 -1.31 5.36
CA GLU A 90 -3.17 -0.10 5.37
C GLU A 90 -3.11 0.44 3.93
N SER A 91 -3.35 1.74 3.75
CA SER A 91 -3.20 2.40 2.45
C SER A 91 -2.54 3.75 2.63
N GLN A 92 -1.43 3.96 1.93
CA GLN A 92 -0.67 5.20 1.95
C GLN A 92 -0.57 5.76 0.54
N VAL A 93 -0.74 7.07 0.39
CA VAL A 93 -0.57 7.76 -0.89
C VAL A 93 0.22 9.04 -0.67
N LEU A 94 1.29 9.20 -1.45
CA LEU A 94 2.07 10.42 -1.52
C LEU A 94 2.00 10.99 -2.94
N TYR A 95 1.47 12.20 -3.04
CA TYR A 95 1.52 13.02 -4.23
C TYR A 95 2.69 13.98 -4.13
N VAL A 96 3.54 14.01 -5.15
CA VAL A 96 4.64 14.96 -5.26
C VAL A 96 4.50 15.73 -6.55
N VAL A 97 4.61 17.04 -6.47
CA VAL A 97 4.67 17.94 -7.61
C VAL A 97 6.10 18.44 -7.75
N LEU A 98 6.65 18.26 -8.94
CA LEU A 98 7.94 18.75 -9.35
C LEU A 98 7.75 19.94 -10.28
N ASP A 99 8.55 20.98 -10.07
CA ASP A 99 8.64 22.11 -10.96
C ASP A 99 9.30 21.74 -12.30
N LYS A 100 9.35 22.71 -13.22
CA LYS A 100 9.99 22.54 -14.54
C LYS A 100 11.51 22.30 -14.46
N ASN A 101 12.13 22.54 -13.30
CA ASN A 101 13.54 22.32 -13.03
C ASN A 101 13.79 20.94 -12.40
N GLY A 102 12.76 20.11 -12.20
CA GLY A 102 12.86 18.79 -11.59
C GLY A 102 13.04 18.81 -10.07
N LYS A 103 12.65 19.91 -9.41
CA LYS A 103 12.69 20.09 -7.95
C LYS A 103 11.28 20.01 -7.36
N VAL A 104 11.17 19.51 -6.13
CA VAL A 104 9.88 19.41 -5.43
C VAL A 104 9.30 20.80 -5.19
N SER A 105 8.20 21.13 -5.84
CA SER A 105 7.45 22.37 -5.55
C SER A 105 6.45 22.16 -4.44
N ASP A 106 5.77 21.00 -4.44
CA ASP A 106 4.77 20.67 -3.43
C ASP A 106 4.67 19.16 -3.21
N TYR A 107 4.10 18.76 -2.08
CA TYR A 107 3.79 17.37 -1.79
C TYR A 107 2.60 17.26 -0.83
N SER A 108 1.85 16.18 -0.95
CA SER A 108 0.74 15.84 -0.06
C SER A 108 0.81 14.36 0.26
N TYR A 109 0.85 14.04 1.55
CA TYR A 109 0.89 12.67 2.06
C TYR A 109 -0.42 12.39 2.79
N SER A 110 -1.00 11.24 2.50
CA SER A 110 -2.18 10.72 3.16
C SER A 110 -1.93 9.27 3.56
N ASN A 111 -2.26 8.95 4.81
CA ASN A 111 -2.28 7.60 5.32
C ASN A 111 -3.69 7.29 5.82
N SER A 112 -4.23 6.16 5.40
CA SER A 112 -5.47 5.62 5.90
C SER A 112 -5.23 4.19 6.35
N GLU A 113 -5.29 3.99 7.65
CA GLU A 113 -5.36 2.68 8.28
C GLU A 113 -6.83 2.36 8.57
N SER A 114 -7.33 1.24 8.06
CA SER A 114 -8.69 0.79 8.33
C SER A 114 -8.65 -0.61 8.91
N GLN A 115 -8.99 -0.71 10.18
CA GLN A 115 -9.23 -1.99 10.85
C GLN A 115 -10.72 -2.26 10.78
N THR A 116 -11.12 -3.14 9.85
CA THR A 116 -12.53 -3.54 9.77
C THR A 116 -12.72 -4.78 10.63
N LYS A 117 -13.23 -4.58 11.84
CA LYS A 117 -13.78 -5.67 12.66
C LYS A 117 -15.19 -5.97 12.13
N THR A 118 -15.34 -7.10 11.45
CA THR A 118 -16.64 -7.56 10.93
C THR A 118 -17.25 -8.69 11.79
N GLY A 119 -16.58 -9.07 12.88
CA GLY A 119 -17.00 -10.09 13.83
C GLY A 119 -17.93 -9.57 14.95
N LEU A 120 -18.58 -10.52 15.62
CA LEU A 120 -19.48 -10.29 16.75
C LEU A 120 -18.75 -10.08 18.09
N PHE A 121 -17.42 -10.26 18.14
CA PHE A 121 -16.56 -10.12 19.32
C PHE A 121 -15.20 -9.50 18.99
#